data_AF-A0A0N9V965-F1
#
_entry.id   AF-A0A0N9V965-F1
#
_cell.length_a   1.000
_cell.length_b   1.000
_cell.length_c   1.000
_cell.angle_alpha   90.00
_cell.angle_beta   90.00
_cell.angle_gamma   90.00
#
_symmetry.space_group_name_H-M   'P 1'
#
loop_
_entity.id
_entity.type
_entity.pdbx_description
1 polymer ?
#
loop_
_entity_poly.entity_id
_entity_poly.type
_entity_poly.pdbx_seq_one_letter_code
_entity_poly.pdbx_strand_id
1 'polypeptide(L)'
;MTIYCDESGGLNTGVMTFSAVMLTPQAAADIHSRFRSVTGLRGELKGSRISIVERAYLLELFDRAGGRAWVAVARRETLAQNPGGTLPSDLALYAALLNSAIGHWLPETGGVCTDVVIDDGRYDPNILSHVREEIQAGLGQWGRASLADSRRSDGVQIADVIANSLFNTVIGSPRAPRIQRIIDPLLASKAIRIAELTHIP
;
A
#
# COMPACT_ATOMS: atom_id res chain seq x y z
N MET A 1 -12.17 11.94 1.35
CA MET A 1 -10.91 11.21 1.62
C MET A 1 -10.62 10.34 0.41
N THR A 2 -9.38 9.98 0.17
CA THR A 2 -8.96 9.13 -0.95
C THR A 2 -8.07 8.03 -0.39
N ILE A 3 -8.30 6.79 -0.84
CA ILE A 3 -7.45 5.64 -0.55
C ILE A 3 -6.49 5.48 -1.72
N TYR A 4 -5.20 5.61 -1.45
CA TYR A 4 -4.12 5.39 -2.42
C TYR A 4 -3.49 4.04 -2.18
N CYS A 5 -3.29 3.30 -3.26
CA CYS A 5 -2.95 1.89 -3.24
C CYS A 5 -1.66 1.63 -4.01
N ASP A 6 -0.73 0.94 -3.38
CA ASP A 6 0.50 0.44 -4.01
C ASP A 6 1.00 -0.80 -3.25
N GLU A 7 1.84 -1.59 -3.89
CA GLU A 7 2.33 -2.86 -3.38
C GLU A 7 3.85 -2.96 -3.37
N SER A 8 4.39 -3.96 -2.66
CA SER A 8 5.81 -4.27 -2.70
C SER A 8 6.06 -5.76 -2.61
N GLY A 9 7.04 -6.25 -3.38
CA GLY A 9 7.45 -7.66 -3.40
C GLY A 9 6.61 -8.52 -4.35
N GLY A 10 6.55 -9.81 -4.05
CA GLY A 10 5.85 -10.84 -4.81
C GLY A 10 6.14 -12.24 -4.30
N LEU A 11 5.45 -13.25 -4.83
CA LEU A 11 5.62 -14.64 -4.39
C LEU A 11 7.05 -15.16 -4.59
N ASN A 12 7.74 -14.64 -5.61
CA ASN A 12 9.15 -14.95 -5.90
C ASN A 12 10.09 -14.44 -4.82
N THR A 13 9.73 -13.35 -4.13
CA THR A 13 10.48 -12.82 -2.99
C THR A 13 10.04 -13.41 -1.65
N GLY A 14 9.03 -14.30 -1.65
CA GLY A 14 8.50 -14.94 -0.44
C GLY A 14 7.50 -14.09 0.36
N VAL A 15 7.38 -12.79 0.07
CA VAL A 15 6.45 -11.86 0.71
C VAL A 15 5.89 -10.90 -0.33
N MET A 16 4.59 -10.61 -0.25
CA MET A 16 3.96 -9.49 -0.95
C MET A 16 3.19 -8.66 0.09
N THR A 17 3.35 -7.35 0.04
CA THR A 17 2.59 -6.40 0.85
C THR A 17 1.80 -5.46 -0.05
N PHE A 18 0.65 -5.02 0.42
CA PHE A 18 -0.22 -4.10 -0.28
C PHE A 18 -0.72 -3.03 0.68
N SER A 19 -0.42 -1.77 0.42
CA SER A 19 -0.80 -0.65 1.28
C SER A 19 -2.01 0.07 0.71
N ALA A 20 -3.02 0.31 1.54
CA ALA A 20 -4.15 1.19 1.27
C ALA A 20 -4.10 2.39 2.22
N VAL A 21 -3.56 3.50 1.72
CA VAL A 21 -3.31 4.74 2.48
C VAL A 21 -4.48 5.70 2.33
N MET A 22 -5.09 6.09 3.44
CA MET A 22 -6.14 7.10 3.45
C MET A 22 -5.59 8.49 3.78
N LEU A 23 -5.73 9.41 2.82
CA LEU A 23 -5.35 10.82 2.93
C LEU A 23 -6.35 11.70 2.15
N THR A 24 -6.39 13.00 2.42
CA THR A 24 -6.95 13.95 1.46
C THR A 24 -5.94 14.18 0.33
N PRO A 25 -6.37 14.52 -0.90
CA PRO A 25 -5.44 14.91 -1.97
C PRO A 25 -4.52 16.07 -1.57
N GLN A 26 -5.05 17.05 -0.82
CA GLN A 26 -4.25 18.17 -0.31
C GLN A 26 -3.18 17.71 0.67
N ALA A 27 -3.51 16.84 1.63
CA ALA A 27 -2.54 16.32 2.59
C ALA A 27 -1.44 15.52 1.89
N ALA A 28 -1.78 14.69 0.89
CA ALA A 28 -0.80 13.98 0.08
C ALA A 28 0.16 14.95 -0.63
N ALA A 29 -0.37 15.99 -1.29
CA ALA A 29 0.42 17.01 -1.95
C ALA A 29 1.31 17.80 -0.97
N ASP A 30 0.80 18.16 0.21
CA ASP A 30 1.53 18.90 1.24
C ASP A 30 2.68 18.09 1.83
N ILE A 31 2.46 16.80 2.13
CA ILE A 31 3.51 15.87 2.56
C ILE A 31 4.60 15.83 1.50
N HIS A 32 4.22 15.68 0.23
CA HIS A 32 5.17 15.52 -0.86
C HIS A 32 5.98 16.80 -1.12
N SER A 33 5.31 17.94 -1.15
CA SER A 33 5.94 19.27 -1.27
C SER A 33 6.94 19.49 -0.12
N ARG A 34 6.52 19.22 1.12
CA ARG A 34 7.39 19.35 2.29
C ARG A 34 8.57 18.40 2.22
N PHE A 35 8.34 17.13 1.90
CA PHE A 35 9.37 16.12 1.77
C PHE A 35 10.45 16.53 0.74
N ARG A 36 10.02 16.99 -0.44
CA ARG A 36 10.92 17.45 -1.51
C ARG A 36 11.70 18.71 -1.13
N SER A 37 11.05 19.65 -0.43
CA SER A 37 11.72 20.88 0.03
C SER A 37 12.91 20.61 0.95
N VAL A 38 12.85 19.52 1.74
CA VAL A 38 13.89 19.17 2.71
C VAL A 38 14.95 18.24 2.11
N THR A 39 14.53 17.27 1.30
CA THR A 39 15.43 16.24 0.75
C THR A 39 16.10 16.65 -0.56
N GLY A 40 15.52 17.63 -1.26
CA GLY A 40 15.93 17.98 -2.62
C GLY A 40 15.57 16.92 -3.66
N LEU A 41 14.75 15.92 -3.32
CA LEU A 41 14.36 14.83 -4.22
C LEU A 41 13.72 15.38 -5.51
N ARG A 42 14.32 15.02 -6.64
CA ARG A 42 13.78 15.27 -7.99
C ARG A 42 13.28 13.97 -8.59
N GLY A 43 12.19 14.05 -9.37
CA GLY A 43 11.54 12.87 -9.95
C GLY A 43 10.71 12.09 -8.94
N GLU A 44 10.43 10.83 -9.24
CA GLU A 44 9.54 9.99 -8.45
C GLU A 44 10.11 9.58 -7.08
N LEU A 45 9.31 9.70 -6.04
CA LEU A 45 9.54 9.11 -4.73
C LEU A 45 9.22 7.62 -4.80
N LYS A 46 10.25 6.78 -4.64
CA LYS A 46 10.09 5.33 -4.52
C LYS A 46 10.62 4.83 -3.18
N GLY A 47 9.83 4.04 -2.47
CA GLY A 47 10.18 3.40 -1.21
C GLY A 47 11.46 2.57 -1.30
N SER A 48 11.70 1.93 -2.44
CA SER A 48 12.93 1.16 -2.66
C SER A 48 14.19 2.03 -2.79
N ARG A 49 14.07 3.32 -3.11
CA ARG A 49 15.18 4.22 -3.47
C ARG A 49 15.56 5.24 -2.39
N ILE A 50 14.73 5.42 -1.36
CA ILE A 50 15.00 6.36 -0.28
C ILE A 50 15.84 5.73 0.84
N SER A 51 16.64 6.57 1.48
CA SER A 51 17.39 6.24 2.69
C SER A 51 16.49 6.00 3.91
N ILE A 52 17.07 5.47 4.98
CA ILE A 52 16.37 5.27 6.26
C ILE A 52 15.93 6.60 6.89
N VAL A 53 16.73 7.65 6.75
CA VAL A 53 16.40 8.98 7.31
C VAL A 53 15.24 9.60 6.55
N GLU A 54 15.26 9.54 5.22
CA GLU A 54 14.16 9.99 4.37
C GLU A 54 12.88 9.20 4.65
N ARG A 55 12.96 7.88 4.81
CA ARG A 55 11.80 7.05 5.17
C ARG A 55 11.21 7.47 6.50
N ALA A 56 12.05 7.66 7.52
CA ALA A 56 11.60 8.16 8.83
C ALA A 56 10.90 9.51 8.70
N TYR A 57 11.49 10.41 7.91
CA TYR A 57 10.93 11.75 7.71
C TYR A 57 9.57 11.73 7.01
N LEU A 58 9.42 10.92 5.95
CA LEU A 58 8.15 10.79 5.25
C LEU A 58 7.06 10.22 6.16
N LEU A 59 7.38 9.17 6.93
CA LEU A 59 6.42 8.52 7.81
C LEU A 59 6.02 9.43 8.99
N GLU A 60 6.92 10.28 9.47
CA GLU A 60 6.59 11.34 10.43
C GLU A 60 5.64 12.39 9.83
N LEU A 61 5.88 12.84 8.59
CA LEU A 61 4.97 13.78 7.91
C LEU A 61 3.59 13.16 7.68
N PHE A 62 3.55 11.88 7.31
CA PHE A 62 2.34 11.12 7.13
C PHE A 62 1.49 11.07 8.41
N ASP A 63 2.08 10.75 9.55
CA ASP A 63 1.35 10.68 10.83
C ASP A 63 0.85 12.06 11.28
N ARG A 64 1.71 13.09 11.17
CA ARG A 64 1.33 14.48 11.49
C ARG A 64 0.18 15.01 10.64
N ALA A 65 0.07 14.56 9.39
CA ALA A 65 -1.03 14.89 8.51
C ALA A 65 -2.33 14.14 8.85
N GLY A 66 -2.33 13.28 9.88
CA GLY A 66 -3.45 12.43 10.25
C GLY A 66 -3.64 11.24 9.31
N GLY A 67 -2.60 10.88 8.54
CA GLY A 67 -2.63 9.77 7.62
C GLY A 67 -2.88 8.44 8.31
N ARG A 68 -3.63 7.57 7.66
CA ARG A 68 -3.93 6.22 8.15
C ARG A 68 -3.74 5.19 7.05
N ALA A 69 -3.31 3.99 7.38
CA ALA A 69 -3.10 2.93 6.41
C ALA A 69 -3.53 1.55 6.94
N TRP A 70 -4.13 0.78 6.04
CA TRP A 70 -4.20 -0.68 6.17
C TRP A 70 -3.18 -1.29 5.22
N VAL A 71 -2.34 -2.19 5.73
CA VAL A 71 -1.35 -2.93 4.93
C VAL A 71 -1.71 -4.40 4.99
N ALA A 72 -2.16 -4.94 3.86
CA ALA A 72 -2.33 -6.38 3.71
C ALA A 72 -0.96 -7.03 3.46
N VAL A 73 -0.70 -8.15 4.12
CA VAL A 73 0.59 -8.87 4.05
C VAL A 73 0.33 -10.34 3.77
N ALA A 74 0.99 -10.88 2.77
CA ALA A 74 1.02 -12.32 2.51
C ALA A 74 2.46 -12.84 2.56
N ARG A 75 2.64 -13.97 3.23
CA ARG A 75 3.92 -14.68 3.31
C ARG A 75 3.76 -16.03 2.64
N ARG A 76 4.68 -16.37 1.75
CA ARG A 76 4.67 -17.64 1.00
C ARG A 76 4.63 -18.87 1.90
N GLU A 77 5.27 -18.78 3.06
CA GLU A 77 5.37 -19.86 4.06
C GLU A 77 4.04 -20.16 4.76
N THR A 78 3.14 -19.18 4.89
CA THR A 78 1.84 -19.33 5.58
C THR A 78 0.65 -19.26 4.63
N LEU A 79 0.86 -18.88 3.37
CA LEU A 79 -0.19 -18.79 2.37
C LEU A 79 -0.67 -20.19 1.97
N ALA A 80 -1.98 -20.40 2.07
CA ALA A 80 -2.63 -21.64 1.67
C ALA A 80 -2.37 -21.95 0.19
N GLN A 81 -2.16 -23.22 -0.10
CA GLN A 81 -1.99 -23.74 -1.45
C GLN A 81 -3.35 -24.00 -2.11
N ASN A 82 -3.38 -23.89 -3.43
CA ASN A 82 -4.51 -24.33 -4.24
C ASN A 82 -4.71 -25.85 -4.10
N PRO A 83 -5.91 -26.36 -4.46
CA PRO A 83 -6.10 -27.78 -4.71
C PRO A 83 -5.03 -28.31 -5.68
N GLY A 84 -4.27 -29.33 -5.25
CA GLY A 84 -3.12 -29.85 -5.99
C GLY A 84 -1.76 -29.31 -5.54
N GLY A 85 -1.70 -28.51 -4.46
CA GLY A 85 -0.45 -28.14 -3.78
C GLY A 85 0.36 -27.02 -4.45
N THR A 86 -0.23 -26.35 -5.44
CA THR A 86 0.41 -25.20 -6.10
C THR A 86 0.13 -23.89 -5.35
N LEU A 87 1.03 -22.93 -5.45
CA LEU A 87 0.77 -21.59 -4.93
C LEU A 87 -0.21 -20.85 -5.86
N PRO A 88 -0.98 -19.89 -5.33
CA PRO A 88 -1.73 -18.97 -6.17
C PRO A 88 -0.83 -18.20 -7.14
N SER A 89 -1.42 -17.69 -8.21
CA SER A 89 -0.70 -16.81 -9.13
C SER A 89 -0.38 -15.47 -8.46
N ASP A 90 0.67 -14.79 -8.92
CA ASP A 90 1.04 -13.46 -8.41
C ASP A 90 -0.10 -12.44 -8.59
N LEU A 91 -0.85 -12.55 -9.69
CA LEU A 91 -2.03 -11.72 -9.96
C LEU A 91 -3.18 -12.01 -8.99
N ALA A 92 -3.49 -13.29 -8.73
CA ALA A 92 -4.53 -13.65 -7.77
C ALA A 92 -4.17 -13.14 -6.36
N LEU A 93 -2.89 -13.25 -5.97
CA LEU A 93 -2.42 -12.73 -4.69
C LEU A 93 -2.53 -11.21 -4.61
N TYR A 94 -2.13 -10.51 -5.68
CA TYR A 94 -2.25 -9.06 -5.78
C TYR A 94 -3.70 -8.59 -5.58
N ALA A 95 -4.64 -9.19 -6.32
CA ALA A 95 -6.06 -8.86 -6.22
C ALA A 95 -6.61 -9.15 -4.81
N ALA A 96 -6.23 -10.28 -4.21
CA ALA A 96 -6.65 -10.65 -2.86
C ALA A 96 -6.13 -9.69 -1.78
N LEU A 97 -4.87 -9.25 -1.89
CA LEU A 97 -4.28 -8.28 -0.96
C LEU A 97 -4.92 -6.90 -1.10
N LEU A 98 -5.16 -6.45 -2.33
CA LEU A 98 -5.89 -5.21 -2.62
C LEU A 98 -7.30 -5.24 -2.02
N ASN A 99 -8.06 -6.32 -2.29
CA ASN A 99 -9.39 -6.55 -1.72
C ASN A 99 -9.37 -6.57 -0.19
N SER A 100 -8.38 -7.23 0.42
CA SER A 100 -8.23 -7.26 1.89
C SER A 100 -7.98 -5.86 2.45
N ALA A 101 -7.00 -5.12 1.91
CA ALA A 101 -6.63 -3.79 2.41
C ALA A 101 -7.78 -2.79 2.27
N ILE A 102 -8.50 -2.79 1.15
CA ILE A 102 -9.68 -1.93 0.94
C ILE A 102 -10.87 -2.41 1.77
N GLY A 103 -11.10 -3.72 1.86
CA GLY A 103 -12.20 -4.31 2.63
C GLY A 103 -12.15 -3.92 4.11
N HIS A 104 -10.95 -3.76 4.68
CA HIS A 104 -10.77 -3.25 6.04
C HIS A 104 -11.11 -1.75 6.19
N TRP A 105 -11.04 -0.97 5.11
CA TRP A 105 -11.42 0.44 5.14
C TRP A 105 -12.93 0.65 5.12
N LEU A 106 -13.68 -0.19 4.41
CA LEU A 106 -15.12 0.01 4.17
C LEU A 106 -15.96 0.18 5.47
N PRO A 107 -15.76 -0.61 6.54
CA PRO A 107 -16.48 -0.41 7.80
C PRO A 107 -16.08 0.90 8.50
N GLU A 108 -14.81 1.31 8.39
CA GLU A 108 -14.28 2.49 9.07
C GLU A 108 -14.68 3.82 8.42
N THR A 109 -14.90 3.82 7.10
CA THR A 109 -15.42 4.99 6.39
C THR A 109 -16.94 5.14 6.55
N GLY A 110 -17.62 4.22 7.23
CA GLY A 110 -19.07 4.24 7.38
C GLY A 110 -19.82 4.18 6.03
N GLY A 111 -19.20 3.59 5.00
CA GLY A 111 -19.74 3.59 3.63
C GLY A 111 -19.71 4.94 2.92
N VAL A 112 -18.94 5.92 3.41
CA VAL A 112 -18.81 7.23 2.76
C VAL A 112 -17.96 7.15 1.49
N CYS A 113 -18.38 7.94 0.49
CA CYS A 113 -17.72 8.11 -0.81
C CYS A 113 -16.21 8.28 -0.68
N THR A 114 -15.47 7.22 -0.97
CA THR A 114 -14.01 7.23 -0.93
C THR A 114 -13.48 6.78 -2.27
N ASP A 115 -12.80 7.68 -2.96
CA ASP A 115 -12.10 7.33 -4.19
C ASP A 115 -10.95 6.39 -3.84
N VAL A 116 -10.80 5.33 -4.64
CA VAL A 116 -9.68 4.40 -4.57
C VAL A 116 -8.81 4.64 -5.80
N VAL A 117 -7.53 4.92 -5.57
CA VAL A 117 -6.53 5.19 -6.60
C VAL A 117 -5.47 4.10 -6.52
N ILE A 118 -5.38 3.26 -7.55
CA ILE A 118 -4.51 2.09 -7.60
C ILE A 118 -3.33 2.39 -8.54
N ASP A 119 -2.12 2.05 -8.13
CA ASP A 119 -0.94 2.11 -9.01
C ASP A 119 -1.15 1.28 -10.29
N ASP A 120 -0.74 1.83 -11.43
CA ASP A 120 -0.90 1.19 -12.73
C ASP A 120 0.39 0.57 -13.29
N GLY A 121 1.45 0.47 -12.47
CA GLY A 121 2.79 0.11 -12.94
C GLY A 121 3.12 -1.38 -12.94
N ARG A 122 2.40 -2.21 -12.18
CA ARG A 122 2.78 -3.63 -11.98
C ARG A 122 2.42 -4.56 -13.14
N TYR A 123 1.22 -4.42 -13.71
CA TYR A 123 0.67 -5.36 -14.70
C TYR A 123 0.27 -4.64 -15.99
N ASP A 124 -0.06 -5.43 -17.04
CA ASP A 124 -0.61 -4.90 -18.28
C ASP A 124 -1.89 -4.07 -18.02
N PRO A 125 -2.10 -2.93 -18.70
CA PRO A 125 -3.26 -2.07 -18.50
C PRO A 125 -4.61 -2.78 -18.61
N ASN A 126 -4.73 -3.81 -19.47
CA ASN A 126 -5.98 -4.56 -19.58
C ASN A 126 -6.24 -5.37 -18.31
N ILE A 127 -5.21 -6.01 -17.73
CA ILE A 127 -5.32 -6.75 -16.47
C ILE A 127 -5.74 -5.81 -15.34
N LEU A 128 -5.07 -4.66 -15.24
CA LEU A 128 -5.39 -3.68 -14.21
C LEU A 128 -6.78 -3.08 -14.37
N SER A 129 -7.29 -2.94 -15.60
CA SER A 129 -8.68 -2.52 -15.82
C SER A 129 -9.67 -3.52 -15.24
N HIS A 130 -9.43 -4.82 -15.40
CA HIS A 130 -10.29 -5.86 -14.80
C HIS A 130 -10.25 -5.81 -13.27
N VAL A 131 -9.06 -5.67 -12.69
CA VAL A 131 -8.91 -5.52 -11.23
C VAL A 131 -9.65 -4.26 -10.73
N ARG A 132 -9.48 -3.13 -11.41
CA ARG A 132 -10.22 -1.88 -11.10
C ARG A 132 -11.73 -2.08 -11.18
N GLU A 133 -12.24 -2.84 -12.14
CA GLU A 133 -13.68 -3.12 -12.28
C GLU A 133 -14.22 -3.95 -11.12
N GLU A 134 -13.45 -4.94 -10.67
CA GLU A 134 -13.79 -5.73 -9.48
C GLU A 134 -13.87 -4.85 -8.22
N ILE A 135 -12.87 -3.98 -8.01
CA ILE A 135 -12.90 -3.01 -6.90
C ILE A 135 -14.08 -2.06 -7.05
N GLN A 136 -14.35 -1.54 -8.25
CA GLN A 136 -15.51 -0.68 -8.49
C GLN A 136 -16.84 -1.38 -8.16
N ALA A 137 -16.96 -2.67 -8.47
CA ALA A 137 -18.14 -3.45 -8.12
C ALA A 137 -18.29 -3.59 -6.59
N GLY A 138 -17.20 -3.80 -5.87
CA GLY A 138 -17.18 -3.83 -4.40
C GLY A 138 -17.53 -2.48 -3.74
N LEU A 139 -17.06 -1.38 -4.33
CA LEU A 139 -17.41 -0.01 -3.89
C LEU A 139 -18.86 0.36 -4.20
N GLY A 140 -19.43 -0.19 -5.29
CA GLY A 140 -20.75 0.18 -5.78
C GLY A 140 -20.85 1.68 -6.09
N GLN A 141 -21.93 2.32 -5.63
CA GLN A 141 -22.16 3.76 -5.79
C GLN A 141 -21.44 4.63 -4.74
N TRP A 142 -20.77 4.01 -3.77
CA TRP A 142 -20.15 4.66 -2.61
C TRP A 142 -18.68 5.01 -2.85
N GLY A 143 -18.23 5.09 -4.09
CA GLY A 143 -16.85 5.42 -4.40
C GLY A 143 -16.50 5.16 -5.85
N ARG A 144 -15.31 5.60 -6.24
CA ARG A 144 -14.78 5.39 -7.58
C ARG A 144 -13.41 4.73 -7.52
N ALA A 145 -13.25 3.62 -8.23
CA ALA A 145 -11.95 3.01 -8.44
C ALA A 145 -11.31 3.57 -9.71
N SER A 146 -10.06 4.01 -9.61
CA SER A 146 -9.27 4.57 -10.70
C SER A 146 -7.85 4.03 -10.68
N LEU A 147 -7.22 4.02 -11.85
CA LEU A 147 -5.81 3.69 -12.03
C LEU A 147 -5.00 4.98 -12.15
N ALA A 148 -3.78 5.02 -11.62
CA ALA A 148 -2.91 6.18 -11.73
C ALA A 148 -1.44 5.80 -11.94
N ASP A 149 -0.78 6.53 -12.84
CA ASP A 149 0.67 6.58 -12.96
C ASP A 149 1.27 7.06 -11.65
N SER A 150 2.01 6.19 -10.95
CA SER A 150 2.66 6.52 -9.68
C SER A 150 3.46 7.81 -9.75
N ARG A 151 4.11 8.12 -10.87
CA ARG A 151 4.91 9.36 -11.03
C ARG A 151 4.10 10.63 -10.86
N ARG A 152 2.79 10.56 -11.10
CA ARG A 152 1.86 11.69 -11.09
C ARG A 152 0.93 11.69 -9.87
N SER A 153 1.04 10.69 -9.00
CA SER A 153 0.18 10.54 -7.82
C SER A 153 1.01 10.55 -6.54
N ASP A 154 0.95 11.67 -5.82
CA ASP A 154 1.66 11.85 -4.55
C ASP A 154 1.23 10.81 -3.52
N GLY A 155 -0.07 10.50 -3.47
CA GLY A 155 -0.63 9.52 -2.54
C GLY A 155 -0.20 8.09 -2.84
N VAL A 156 -0.10 7.70 -4.11
CA VAL A 156 0.42 6.38 -4.51
C VAL A 156 1.90 6.25 -4.15
N GLN A 157 2.72 7.28 -4.36
CA GLN A 157 4.13 7.27 -3.94
C GLN A 157 4.28 7.14 -2.41
N ILE A 158 3.37 7.71 -1.62
CA ILE A 158 3.35 7.50 -0.16
C ILE A 158 2.94 6.05 0.17
N ALA A 159 1.96 5.48 -0.56
CA ALA A 159 1.57 4.08 -0.41
C ALA A 159 2.71 3.11 -0.74
N ASP A 160 3.51 3.36 -1.79
CA ASP A 160 4.74 2.60 -2.11
C ASP A 160 5.68 2.58 -0.92
N VAL A 161 5.96 3.75 -0.35
CA VAL A 161 6.91 3.84 0.76
C VAL A 161 6.42 3.03 1.95
N ILE A 162 5.13 3.09 2.30
CA ILE A 162 4.55 2.30 3.39
C ILE A 162 4.59 0.79 3.06
N ALA A 163 4.11 0.38 1.88
CA ALA A 163 4.13 -1.01 1.43
C ALA A 163 5.54 -1.58 1.47
N ASN A 164 6.51 -0.85 0.90
CA ASN A 164 7.91 -1.20 0.88
C ASN A 164 8.52 -1.25 2.30
N SER A 165 8.10 -0.37 3.20
CA SER A 165 8.58 -0.38 4.59
C SER A 165 8.21 -1.70 5.26
N LEU A 166 6.94 -2.11 5.18
CA LEU A 166 6.45 -3.36 5.76
C LEU A 166 7.02 -4.58 5.04
N PHE A 167 7.17 -4.53 3.72
CA PHE A 167 7.83 -5.61 2.97
C PHE A 167 9.23 -5.89 3.52
N ASN A 168 10.03 -4.84 3.73
CA ASN A 168 11.41 -5.00 4.20
C ASN A 168 11.50 -5.51 5.64
N THR A 169 10.52 -5.21 6.50
CA THR A 169 10.47 -5.76 7.85
C THR A 169 10.05 -7.22 7.85
N VAL A 170 9.01 -7.56 7.09
CA VAL A 170 8.46 -8.92 7.02
C VAL A 170 9.44 -9.91 6.37
N ILE A 171 10.13 -9.50 5.29
CA ILE A 171 11.14 -10.35 4.63
C ILE A 171 12.47 -10.45 5.40
N GLY A 172 12.63 -9.72 6.52
CA GLY A 172 13.86 -9.75 7.30
C GLY A 172 15.08 -9.19 6.58
N SER A 173 14.91 -8.16 5.74
CA SER A 173 16.01 -7.52 5.00
C SER A 173 17.10 -6.98 5.96
N PRO A 174 18.34 -6.70 5.50
CA PRO A 174 19.39 -6.13 6.36
C PRO A 174 19.01 -4.80 7.04
N ARG A 175 18.06 -4.06 6.45
CA ARG A 175 17.54 -2.80 6.98
C ARG A 175 16.31 -2.95 7.88
N ALA A 176 15.76 -4.17 8.00
CA ALA A 176 14.55 -4.46 8.77
C ALA A 176 14.60 -3.90 10.20
N PRO A 177 15.68 -4.08 11.00
CA PRO A 177 15.67 -3.59 12.39
C PRO A 177 15.53 -2.06 12.50
N ARG A 178 16.06 -1.32 11.52
CA ARG A 178 15.98 0.15 11.50
C ARG A 178 14.63 0.63 11.00
N ILE A 179 14.08 -0.03 9.97
CA ILE A 179 12.74 0.26 9.46
C ILE A 179 11.68 -0.07 10.52
N GLN A 180 11.83 -1.19 11.24
CA GLN A 180 10.90 -1.59 12.30
C GLN A 180 10.80 -0.52 13.37
N ARG A 181 11.93 0.01 13.87
CA ARG A 181 11.94 1.11 14.86
C ARG A 181 11.19 2.38 14.39
N ILE A 182 11.13 2.62 13.08
CA ILE A 182 10.40 3.75 12.50
C ILE A 182 8.90 3.43 12.43
N ILE A 183 8.53 2.19 12.11
CA ILE A 183 7.13 1.77 11.95
C ILE A 183 6.46 1.50 13.32
N ASP A 184 7.21 1.03 14.32
CA ASP A 184 6.66 0.60 15.62
C ASP A 184 5.72 1.65 16.27
N PRO A 185 6.07 2.95 16.32
CA PRO A 185 5.16 3.97 16.85
C PRO A 185 3.86 4.11 16.06
N LEU A 186 3.90 3.92 14.74
CA LEU A 186 2.74 4.01 13.85
C LEU A 186 1.83 2.80 14.00
N LEU A 187 2.39 1.62 14.29
CA LEU A 187 1.62 0.43 14.65
C LEU A 187 0.97 0.60 16.02
N ALA A 188 1.73 1.09 17.01
CA ALA A 188 1.25 1.30 18.37
C ALA A 188 0.09 2.32 18.44
N SER A 189 0.18 3.40 17.67
CA SER A 189 -0.88 4.41 17.54
C SER A 189 -2.02 4.00 16.61
N LYS A 190 -1.91 2.86 15.92
CA LYS A 190 -2.82 2.39 14.87
C LYS A 190 -2.91 3.34 13.66
N ALA A 191 -1.92 4.20 13.47
CA ALA A 191 -1.77 4.97 12.24
C ALA A 191 -1.52 4.04 11.04
N ILE A 192 -0.75 2.96 11.26
CA ILE A 192 -0.62 1.84 10.33
C ILE A 192 -1.20 0.60 11.01
N ARG A 193 -1.99 -0.17 10.28
CA ARG A 193 -2.55 -1.44 10.73
C ARG A 193 -2.22 -2.53 9.71
N ILE A 194 -2.01 -3.74 10.19
CA ILE A 194 -1.61 -4.89 9.38
C ILE A 194 -2.76 -5.88 9.32
N ALA A 195 -3.07 -6.36 8.11
CA ALA A 195 -3.97 -7.47 7.87
C ALA A 195 -3.18 -8.63 7.24
N GLU A 196 -3.02 -9.74 7.95
CA GLU A 196 -2.33 -10.91 7.40
C GLU A 196 -3.30 -11.71 6.52
N LEU A 197 -2.88 -12.01 5.29
CA LEU A 197 -3.61 -12.81 4.31
C LEU A 197 -2.97 -14.20 4.23
N THR A 198 -3.67 -15.19 4.77
CA THR A 198 -3.23 -16.61 4.80
C THR A 198 -3.97 -17.47 3.78
N HIS A 199 -5.05 -16.98 3.18
CA HIS A 199 -5.82 -17.67 2.16
C HIS A 199 -6.32 -16.64 1.14
N ILE A 200 -6.44 -17.06 -0.12
CA ILE A 200 -7.11 -16.26 -1.15
C ILE A 200 -8.60 -16.67 -1.14
N PRO A 201 -9.53 -15.70 -1.08
CA PRO A 201 -10.97 -15.96 -1.13
C PRO A 201 -11.43 -16.67 -2.41
#